data_AF-A0ABD4ZCB7-F1
#
_entry.id   AF-A0ABD4ZCB7-F1
#
_cell.length_a   1.000
_cell.length_b   1.000
_cell.length_c   1.000
_cell.angle_alpha   90.00
_cell.angle_beta   90.00
_cell.angle_gamma   90.00
#
_symmetry.space_group_name_H-M   'P 1'
#
loop_
_entity.id
_entity.type
_entity.pdbx_description
1 polymer ?
#
loop_
_entity_poly.entity_id
_entity_poly.type
_entity_poly.pdbx_seq_one_letter_code
_entity_poly.pdbx_strand_id
1 'polypeptide(L)'
;MDRWSENGKKTRPAKESWLAGASTSGSLSTLSWAATGYGYDNQAVGETRLTLPLGGAINVNLQNMLASDSSWSNIASISATLPGGFSSLWVNQEKTRIGNQL
;
A
#
# COMPACT_ATOMS: atom_id res chain seq x y z
N MET A 1 28.69 5.13 37.23
CA MET A 1 28.01 6.05 36.32
C MET A 1 28.31 5.62 34.89
N ASP A 2 27.52 4.87 34.15
CA ASP A 2 26.45 3.94 34.49
C ASP A 2 26.53 2.76 33.52
N ARG A 3 26.32 1.57 34.07
CA ARG A 3 26.25 0.32 33.33
C ARG A 3 24.91 0.28 32.59
N TRP A 4 24.95 -0.11 31.32
CA TRP A 4 23.82 -0.80 30.72
C TRP A 4 24.31 -2.00 29.93
N SER A 5 24.41 -3.11 30.66
CA SER A 5 24.42 -4.47 30.12
C SER A 5 23.09 -5.07 30.51
N GLU A 6 22.12 -5.03 29.60
CA GLU A 6 20.94 -5.89 29.69
C GLU A 6 20.70 -6.61 28.37
N ASN A 7 21.09 -7.87 28.41
CA ASN A 7 20.21 -8.96 28.02
C ASN A 7 20.16 -9.32 26.53
N GLY A 8 21.12 -10.14 26.11
CA GLY A 8 20.79 -11.54 25.80
C GLY A 8 19.81 -11.84 24.66
N LYS A 9 19.47 -10.88 23.79
CA LYS A 9 18.71 -11.19 22.58
C LYS A 9 19.70 -11.54 21.50
N LYS A 10 19.88 -12.84 21.30
CA LYS A 10 20.35 -13.45 20.05
C LYS A 10 19.99 -12.50 18.92
N THR A 11 21.00 -11.89 18.31
CA THR A 11 20.86 -11.31 16.99
C THR A 11 20.39 -12.47 16.13
N ARG A 12 19.06 -12.58 15.97
CA ARG A 12 18.49 -13.52 15.01
C ARG A 12 19.24 -13.17 13.74
N PRO A 13 19.92 -14.15 13.10
CA PRO A 13 20.67 -13.85 11.89
C PRO A 13 19.75 -13.02 11.04
N ALA A 14 20.23 -11.86 10.55
CA ALA A 14 19.52 -11.09 9.56
C ALA A 14 19.33 -12.06 8.40
N LYS A 15 18.21 -12.79 8.45
CA LYS A 15 17.92 -13.92 7.57
C LYS A 15 17.95 -13.25 6.22
N GLU A 16 18.91 -13.65 5.38
CA GLU A 16 19.08 -13.10 4.05
C GLU A 16 17.75 -13.24 3.36
N SER A 17 16.96 -12.19 3.38
CA SER A 17 15.58 -12.29 3.01
C SER A 17 15.47 -11.81 1.60
N TRP A 18 15.29 -12.80 0.75
CA TRP A 18 15.10 -12.60 -0.66
C TRP A 18 13.75 -11.94 -0.86
N LEU A 19 13.79 -10.69 -1.31
CA LEU A 19 12.60 -9.98 -1.75
C LEU A 19 12.46 -10.23 -3.25
N ALA A 20 11.54 -11.13 -3.58
CA ALA A 20 11.13 -11.39 -4.95
C ALA A 20 9.70 -10.88 -5.12
N GLY A 21 9.47 -10.10 -6.17
CA GLY A 21 8.16 -9.58 -6.46
C GLY A 21 7.90 -9.49 -7.94
N ALA A 22 6.62 -9.54 -8.29
CA ALA A 22 6.13 -9.30 -9.62
C ALA A 22 5.12 -8.16 -9.55
N SER A 23 5.29 -7.17 -10.42
CA SER A 23 4.27 -6.17 -10.66
C SER A 23 3.70 -6.34 -12.06
N THR A 24 2.39 -6.22 -12.15
CA THR A 24 1.66 -6.11 -13.40
C THR A 24 0.91 -4.80 -13.37
N SER A 25 0.85 -4.11 -14.50
CA SER A 25 0.03 -2.93 -14.64
C SER A 25 -0.56 -2.88 -16.03
N GLY A 26 -1.72 -2.28 -16.13
CA GLY A 26 -2.44 -2.12 -17.38
C GLY A 26 -3.29 -0.87 -17.34
N SER A 27 -3.50 -0.26 -18.49
CA SER A 27 -4.43 0.83 -18.65
C SER A 27 -5.46 0.46 -19.70
N LEU A 28 -6.73 0.69 -19.38
CA LEU A 28 -7.86 0.50 -20.28
C LEU A 28 -8.63 1.80 -20.37
N SER A 29 -8.51 2.47 -21.51
CA SER A 29 -9.13 3.78 -21.77
C SER A 29 -8.67 4.81 -20.72
N THR A 30 -9.53 5.16 -19.76
CA THR A 30 -9.22 6.08 -18.66
C THR A 30 -8.90 5.37 -17.34
N LEU A 31 -9.15 4.07 -17.23
CA LEU A 31 -8.86 3.29 -16.02
C LEU A 31 -7.44 2.75 -16.10
N SER A 32 -6.58 3.12 -15.14
CA SER A 32 -5.28 2.48 -14.94
C SER A 32 -5.35 1.56 -13.72
N TRP A 33 -4.77 0.38 -13.82
CA TRP A 33 -4.65 -0.55 -12.71
C TRP A 33 -3.22 -1.07 -12.63
N ALA A 34 -2.77 -1.32 -11.42
CA ALA A 34 -1.49 -1.94 -11.12
C ALA A 34 -1.70 -2.93 -9.98
N ALA A 35 -0.98 -4.03 -10.00
CA ALA A 35 -0.94 -5.01 -8.94
C ALA A 35 0.52 -5.41 -8.74
N THR A 36 1.01 -5.31 -7.52
CA THR A 36 2.37 -5.68 -7.14
C THR A 36 2.28 -6.72 -6.06
N GLY A 37 2.74 -7.93 -6.33
CA GLY A 37 2.95 -8.95 -5.30
C GLY A 37 4.43 -9.02 -4.97
N TYR A 38 4.80 -8.91 -3.70
CA TYR A 38 6.17 -9.16 -3.23
C TYR A 38 6.15 -10.11 -2.03
N GLY A 39 7.06 -11.08 -2.05
CA GLY A 39 7.25 -12.04 -0.95
C GLY A 39 8.58 -11.77 -0.26
N TYR A 40 8.57 -11.82 1.07
CA TYR A 40 9.74 -11.72 1.93
C TYR A 40 9.76 -12.92 2.89
N ASP A 41 10.72 -13.84 2.73
CA ASP A 41 11.01 -15.03 3.55
C ASP A 41 9.81 -15.98 3.83
N ASN A 42 8.78 -15.51 4.54
CA ASN A 42 7.57 -16.24 4.90
C ASN A 42 6.29 -15.36 4.88
N GLN A 43 6.38 -14.14 4.35
CA GLN A 43 5.26 -13.18 4.25
C GLN A 43 5.09 -12.75 2.80
N ALA A 44 3.89 -12.97 2.26
CA ALA A 44 3.51 -12.44 0.95
C ALA A 44 2.68 -11.16 1.15
N VAL A 45 3.01 -10.11 0.42
CA VAL A 45 2.27 -8.87 0.35
C VAL A 45 1.81 -8.65 -1.09
N GLY A 46 0.51 -8.43 -1.26
CA GLY A 46 -0.12 -8.05 -2.51
C GLY A 46 -0.67 -6.65 -2.40
N GLU A 47 -0.13 -5.73 -3.17
CA GLU A 47 -0.65 -4.39 -3.38
C GLU A 47 -1.40 -4.33 -4.71
N THR A 48 -2.49 -3.59 -4.75
CA THR A 48 -3.21 -3.25 -5.98
C THR A 48 -3.55 -1.78 -5.96
N ARG A 49 -3.44 -1.10 -7.09
CA ARG A 49 -3.78 0.30 -7.27
C ARG A 49 -4.70 0.41 -8.48
N LEU A 50 -5.80 1.13 -8.35
CA LEU A 50 -6.69 1.49 -9.43
C LEU A 50 -6.82 3.00 -9.46
N THR A 51 -6.55 3.61 -10.60
CA THR A 51 -6.64 5.04 -10.84
C THR A 51 -7.62 5.30 -11.98
N LEU A 52 -8.69 6.02 -11.70
CA LEU A 52 -9.75 6.35 -12.63
C LEU A 52 -9.98 7.87 -12.64
N PRO A 53 -9.40 8.59 -13.62
CA PRO A 53 -9.86 9.91 -14.01
C PRO A 53 -11.26 9.85 -14.66
N LEU A 54 -12.23 10.49 -14.02
CA LEU A 54 -13.59 10.69 -14.51
C LEU A 54 -13.73 12.12 -15.06
N GLY A 55 -13.90 12.22 -16.38
CA GLY A 55 -14.34 13.46 -17.04
C GLY A 55 -13.39 14.66 -16.89
N GLY A 56 -12.10 14.45 -16.62
CA GLY A 56 -11.08 15.51 -16.52
C GLY A 56 -11.14 16.38 -15.25
N ALA A 57 -12.23 16.27 -14.48
CA ALA A 57 -12.46 17.03 -13.26
C ALA A 57 -12.34 16.18 -12.00
N ILE A 58 -12.46 14.85 -12.07
CA ILE A 58 -12.43 13.98 -10.89
C ILE A 58 -11.38 12.90 -11.10
N ASN A 59 -10.53 12.66 -10.11
CA ASN A 59 -9.56 11.56 -10.11
C ASN A 59 -9.81 10.68 -8.89
N VAL A 60 -10.12 9.42 -9.14
CA VAL A 60 -10.31 8.42 -8.10
C VAL A 60 -9.09 7.52 -8.10
N ASN A 61 -8.40 7.41 -6.97
CA ASN A 61 -7.28 6.50 -6.80
C ASN A 61 -7.52 5.60 -5.59
N LEU A 62 -7.70 4.32 -5.85
CA LEU A 62 -7.90 3.25 -4.88
C LEU A 62 -6.60 2.47 -4.77
N GLN A 63 -6.03 2.33 -3.59
CA GLN A 63 -4.90 1.48 -3.31
C GLN A 63 -5.30 0.46 -2.25
N ASN A 64 -5.20 -0.82 -2.55
CA ASN A 64 -5.36 -1.88 -1.58
C ASN A 64 -4.00 -2.53 -1.34
N MET A 65 -3.71 -2.85 -0.09
CA MET A 65 -2.59 -3.65 0.34
C MET A 65 -3.18 -4.83 1.12
N LEU A 66 -2.72 -6.02 0.81
CA LEU A 66 -3.10 -7.27 1.45
C LEU A 66 -1.81 -7.97 1.84
N ALA A 67 -1.68 -8.40 3.08
CA ALA A 67 -0.55 -9.18 3.53
C ALA A 67 -1.02 -10.54 4.06
N SER A 68 -0.15 -11.53 3.94
CA SER A 68 -0.42 -12.93 4.32
C SER A 68 -0.65 -13.11 5.82
N ASP A 69 -0.41 -12.09 6.64
CA ASP A 69 -0.72 -12.00 8.07
C ASP A 69 -2.19 -11.61 8.35
N SER A 70 -3.06 -11.65 7.33
CA SER A 70 -4.44 -11.15 7.35
C SER A 70 -4.58 -9.64 7.55
N SER A 71 -3.48 -8.88 7.43
CA SER A 71 -3.52 -7.42 7.37
C SER A 71 -3.98 -6.99 5.99
N TRP A 72 -5.02 -6.16 5.94
CA TRP A 72 -5.41 -5.49 4.71
C TRP A 72 -5.63 -4.02 4.97
N SER A 73 -5.12 -3.20 4.07
CA SER A 73 -5.33 -1.76 4.04
C SER A 73 -5.98 -1.39 2.72
N ASN A 74 -7.01 -0.56 2.77
CA ASN A 74 -7.62 0.03 1.61
C ASN A 74 -7.59 1.55 1.77
N ILE A 75 -6.89 2.21 0.87
CA ILE A 75 -6.80 3.67 0.79
C ILE A 75 -7.60 4.09 -0.44
N ALA A 76 -8.70 4.77 -0.24
CA ALA A 76 -9.48 5.39 -1.29
C ALA A 76 -9.23 6.90 -1.27
N SER A 77 -8.73 7.44 -2.37
CA SER A 77 -8.53 8.87 -2.55
C SER A 77 -9.36 9.36 -3.71
N ILE A 78 -10.11 10.43 -3.50
CA ILE A 78 -10.93 11.07 -4.52
C ILE A 78 -10.55 12.53 -4.53
N SER A 79 -10.03 13.01 -5.65
CA SER A 79 -9.84 14.43 -5.88
C SER A 79 -10.78 14.93 -6.96
N ALA A 80 -11.31 16.13 -6.76
CA ALA A 80 -12.17 16.82 -7.70
C ALA A 80 -11.58 18.22 -7.95
N THR A 81 -11.14 18.45 -9.17
CA THR A 81 -10.75 19.76 -9.70
C THR A 81 -12.00 20.46 -10.20
N LEU A 82 -12.36 21.59 -9.60
CA LEU A 82 -13.51 22.37 -10.01
C LEU A 82 -13.27 22.99 -11.39
N PRO A 83 -14.32 23.10 -12.23
CA PRO A 83 -14.26 23.84 -13.48
C PRO A 83 -13.84 25.28 -13.22
N GLY A 84 -12.72 25.70 -13.82
CA GLY A 84 -12.11 27.02 -13.58
C GLY A 84 -10.66 26.96 -13.10
N GLY A 85 -10.14 25.79 -12.71
CA GLY A 85 -8.69 25.55 -12.54
C GLY A 85 -8.06 26.04 -11.24
N PHE A 86 -8.82 26.73 -10.37
CA PHE A 86 -8.29 27.34 -9.14
C PHE A 86 -8.64 26.59 -7.85
N SER A 87 -9.53 25.60 -7.90
CA SER A 87 -10.01 24.92 -6.70
C SER A 87 -10.00 23.41 -6.89
N SER A 88 -9.34 22.71 -5.98
CA SER A 88 -9.30 21.26 -5.94
C SER A 88 -9.74 20.78 -4.56
N LEU A 89 -10.81 20.01 -4.50
CA LEU A 89 -11.16 19.24 -3.30
C LEU A 89 -10.46 17.89 -3.38
N TRP A 90 -9.97 17.39 -2.26
CA TRP A 90 -9.47 16.02 -2.17
C TRP A 90 -9.94 15.42 -0.86
N VAL A 91 -10.39 14.19 -0.92
CA VAL A 91 -10.83 13.39 0.20
C VAL A 91 -10.03 12.10 0.15
N ASN A 92 -9.37 11.78 1.25
CA ASN A 92 -8.70 10.50 1.43
C ASN A 92 -9.41 9.74 2.55
N GLN A 93 -9.76 8.50 2.26
CA GLN A 93 -10.35 7.57 3.18
C GLN A 93 -9.46 6.34 3.24
N GLU A 94 -8.69 6.22 4.31
CA GLU A 94 -7.94 5.01 4.62
C GLU A 94 -8.77 4.12 5.54
N LYS A 95 -8.84 2.84 5.19
CA LYS A 95 -9.44 1.78 5.99
C LYS A 95 -8.43 0.65 6.12
N THR A 96 -7.70 0.70 7.23
CA THR A 96 -6.69 -0.31 7.57
C THR A 96 -7.24 -1.25 8.63
N ARG A 97 -7.22 -2.55 8.35
CA ARG A 97 -7.59 -3.62 9.28
C ARG A 97 -6.43 -4.60 9.38
N ILE A 98 -5.66 -4.44 10.44
CA ILE A 98 -4.50 -5.27 10.74
C ILE A 98 -4.99 -6.60 11.33
N GLY A 99 -4.56 -7.71 10.73
CA GLY A 99 -4.85 -9.06 11.21
C GLY A 99 -4.08 -9.35 12.49
N ASN A 100 -4.76 -9.94 13.48
CA ASN A 100 -4.17 -10.27 14.78
C ASN A 100 -3.36 -11.58 14.69
N GLN A 101 -2.07 -11.50 14.33
CA GLN A 101 -1.09 -12.50 14.72
C GLN A 101 -0.25 -11.94 15.88
N LEU A 102 -0.72 -12.24 17.10
CA LEU A 102 0.10 -12.27 18.33
C LEU A 102 0.63 -13.69 18.52
#